data_AF-A0A956DLV2-F1
#
_entry.id   AF-A0A956DLV2-F1
#
_cell.length_a   1.000
_cell.length_b   1.000
_cell.length_c   1.000
_cell.angle_alpha   90.00
_cell.angle_beta   90.00
_cell.angle_gamma   90.00
#
_symmetry.space_group_name_H-M   'P 1'
#
loop_
_entity.id
_entity.type
_entity.pdbx_description
1 polymer ?
#
loop_
_entity_poly.entity_id
_entity_poly.type
_entity_poly.pdbx_seq_one_letter_code
_entity_poly.pdbx_strand_id
1 'polypeptide(L)'
;MAVFDMFIALDGHGLNGFEGFGGIARLRCDPPAGRWEVEVVFFDGVSGGHATQINPSGTVGFLGNLSQTLLFYDPRSLREITRASTLRFAAPQVTYQSQTHVVWLDDVRFVTALGDDFYAFSLGDLEHPELLGPHGVTLPHAVKRSPSGRYLFYGAM
;
A
#
# COMPACT_ATOMS: atom_id res chain seq x y z
N MET A 1 -10.67 -23.08 -12.89
CA MET A 1 -10.43 -21.81 -12.16
C MET A 1 -10.76 -20.66 -13.09
N ALA A 2 -11.30 -19.54 -12.59
CA ALA A 2 -11.53 -18.35 -13.40
C ALA A 2 -10.20 -17.65 -13.75
N VAL A 3 -10.24 -16.68 -14.65
CA VAL A 3 -9.11 -15.74 -14.88
C VAL A 3 -8.98 -14.82 -13.66
N PHE A 4 -7.76 -14.59 -13.19
CA PHE A 4 -7.49 -13.69 -12.07
C PHE A 4 -6.10 -13.08 -12.18
N ASP A 5 -5.88 -11.96 -11.49
CA ASP A 5 -4.57 -11.33 -11.39
C ASP A 5 -4.00 -11.55 -9.98
N MET A 6 -2.71 -11.88 -9.89
CA MET A 6 -1.94 -11.80 -8.65
C MET A 6 -1.07 -10.54 -8.68
N PHE A 7 -1.06 -9.79 -7.59
CA PHE A 7 -0.22 -8.62 -7.42
C PHE A 7 0.85 -8.91 -6.37
N ILE A 8 2.10 -8.59 -6.71
CA ILE A 8 3.27 -8.85 -5.88
C ILE A 8 3.98 -7.51 -5.70
N ALA A 9 4.14 -7.07 -4.45
CA ALA A 9 5.01 -5.95 -4.13
C ALA A 9 6.47 -6.36 -4.29
N LEU A 10 7.26 -5.49 -4.90
CA LEU A 10 8.67 -5.73 -5.17
C LEU A 10 9.49 -4.76 -4.33
N ASP A 11 10.41 -5.27 -3.53
CA ASP A 11 11.35 -4.46 -2.74
C ASP A 11 12.31 -3.65 -3.63
N GLY A 12 12.60 -4.18 -4.81
CA GLY A 12 13.66 -3.70 -5.68
C GLY A 12 15.02 -4.32 -5.35
N HIS A 13 16.03 -4.02 -6.17
CA HIS A 13 17.38 -4.57 -6.01
C HIS A 13 18.23 -3.85 -4.95
N GLY A 14 17.63 -2.97 -4.16
CA GLY A 14 18.32 -2.13 -3.16
C GLY A 14 17.50 -1.94 -1.89
N LEU A 15 17.13 -3.03 -1.21
CA LEU A 15 16.32 -2.99 0.03
C LEU A 15 16.93 -2.09 1.13
N ASN A 16 18.26 -1.92 1.11
CA ASN A 16 19.01 -1.05 2.03
C ASN A 16 19.42 0.31 1.44
N GLY A 17 19.05 0.60 0.20
CA GLY A 17 19.40 1.83 -0.52
C GLY A 17 18.16 2.67 -0.81
N PHE A 18 18.27 3.99 -0.67
CA PHE A 18 17.24 4.94 -1.14
C PHE A 18 17.15 5.03 -2.68
N GLU A 19 17.65 4.01 -3.39
CA GLU A 19 17.90 4.04 -4.85
C GLU A 19 16.64 3.77 -5.69
N GLY A 20 15.49 3.49 -5.05
CA GLY A 20 14.20 3.75 -5.68
C GLY A 20 13.66 2.67 -6.62
N PHE A 21 13.79 1.38 -6.28
CA PHE A 21 13.28 0.27 -7.12
C PHE A 21 12.09 -0.49 -6.52
N GLY A 22 11.29 0.16 -5.67
CA GLY A 22 10.02 -0.36 -5.21
C GLY A 22 9.01 -0.44 -6.35
N GLY A 23 8.29 -1.55 -6.46
CA GLY A 23 7.43 -1.79 -7.62
C GLY A 23 6.30 -2.77 -7.39
N ILE A 24 5.57 -3.03 -8.47
CA ILE A 24 4.52 -4.04 -8.54
C ILE A 24 4.80 -4.96 -9.72
N ALA A 25 4.73 -6.27 -9.48
CA ALA A 25 4.50 -7.25 -10.52
C ALA A 25 3.02 -7.66 -10.54
N ARG A 26 2.43 -7.67 -11.74
CA ARG A 26 1.14 -8.30 -11.99
C ARG A 26 1.36 -9.59 -12.77
N LEU A 27 0.84 -10.68 -12.24
CA LEU A 27 0.72 -11.96 -12.93
C LEU A 27 -0.75 -12.20 -13.28
N ARG A 28 -1.09 -12.05 -14.56
CA ARG A 28 -2.41 -12.39 -15.08
C ARG A 28 -2.45 -13.89 -15.36
N CYS A 29 -3.29 -14.60 -14.62
CA CYS A 29 -3.46 -16.04 -14.69
C CYS A 29 -4.72 -16.41 -15.47
N ASP A 30 -4.57 -17.17 -16.54
CA ASP A 30 -5.66 -17.85 -17.25
C ASP A 30 -5.42 -19.37 -17.24
N PRO A 31 -5.72 -20.04 -16.09
CA PRO A 31 -5.51 -21.48 -15.97
C PRO A 31 -6.30 -22.32 -16.99
N PRO A 32 -7.57 -22.00 -17.35
CA PRO A 32 -8.29 -22.73 -18.40
C PRO A 32 -7.55 -22.76 -19.74
N ALA A 33 -6.87 -21.67 -20.09
CA ALA A 33 -6.11 -21.59 -21.34
C ALA A 33 -4.62 -21.93 -21.19
N GLY A 34 -4.14 -22.23 -19.99
CA GLY A 34 -2.71 -22.44 -19.72
C GLY A 34 -1.86 -21.22 -20.09
N ARG A 35 -2.35 -20.01 -19.83
CA ARG A 35 -1.62 -18.76 -20.12
C ARG A 35 -1.33 -17.99 -18.85
N TRP A 36 -0.16 -17.37 -18.83
CA TRP A 36 0.32 -16.49 -17.77
C TRP A 36 1.05 -15.32 -18.40
N GLU A 37 0.61 -14.11 -18.06
CA GLU A 37 1.22 -12.88 -18.54
C GLU A 37 1.78 -12.11 -17.34
N VAL A 38 3.03 -11.66 -17.46
CA VAL A 38 3.73 -10.92 -16.42
C VAL A 38 3.97 -9.50 -16.89
N GLU A 39 3.63 -8.54 -16.03
CA GLU A 39 3.96 -7.14 -16.21
C GLU A 39 4.59 -6.61 -14.93
N VAL A 40 5.65 -5.81 -15.06
CA VAL A 40 6.42 -5.29 -13.93
C VAL A 40 6.62 -3.79 -14.13
N VAL A 41 6.33 -3.02 -13.08
CA VAL A 41 6.59 -1.57 -13.03
C VAL A 41 7.31 -1.25 -11.73
N PHE A 42 8.34 -0.41 -11.83
CA PHE A 42 9.01 0.23 -10.71
C PHE A 42 8.62 1.71 -10.69
N PHE A 43 8.47 2.28 -9.49
CA PHE A 43 8.06 3.67 -9.33
C PHE A 43 9.25 4.50 -8.84
N ASP A 44 9.57 5.56 -9.58
CA ASP A 44 10.69 6.44 -9.24
C ASP A 44 10.57 6.97 -7.80
N GLY A 45 11.67 6.91 -7.05
CA GLY A 45 11.73 7.40 -5.67
C GLY A 45 11.00 6.54 -4.64
N VAL A 46 10.52 5.34 -5.01
CA VAL A 46 9.89 4.37 -4.10
C VAL A 46 10.86 3.21 -3.86
N SER A 47 10.99 2.72 -2.64
CA SER A 47 11.92 1.68 -2.21
C SER A 47 11.28 0.81 -1.13
N GLY A 48 11.71 -0.46 -1.05
CA GLY A 48 11.21 -1.41 -0.05
C GLY A 48 9.71 -1.67 -0.20
N GLY A 49 9.26 -1.97 -1.43
CA GLY A 49 7.88 -2.38 -1.69
C GLY A 49 7.51 -3.64 -0.90
N HIS A 50 6.69 -3.45 0.14
CA HIS A 50 6.45 -4.44 1.18
C HIS A 50 5.12 -5.18 1.01
N ALA A 51 4.06 -4.46 0.68
CA ALA A 51 2.73 -5.03 0.52
C ALA A 51 1.95 -4.27 -0.54
N THR A 52 0.94 -4.94 -1.10
CA THR A 52 -0.01 -4.32 -2.01
C THR A 52 -1.44 -4.60 -1.57
N GLN A 53 -2.29 -3.57 -1.60
CA GLN A 53 -3.71 -3.68 -1.29
C GLN A 53 -4.55 -3.06 -2.38
N ILE A 54 -5.48 -3.84 -2.91
CA ILE A 54 -6.45 -3.38 -3.92
C ILE A 54 -7.74 -2.92 -3.22
N ASN A 55 -8.33 -1.82 -3.67
CA ASN A 55 -9.61 -1.33 -3.18
C ASN A 55 -10.77 -2.30 -3.53
N PRO A 56 -11.94 -2.18 -2.89
CA PRO A 56 -13.04 -3.14 -3.05
C PRO A 56 -13.49 -3.38 -4.50
N SER A 57 -13.54 -2.34 -5.33
CA SER A 57 -13.92 -2.41 -6.74
C SER A 57 -12.82 -2.92 -7.67
N GLY A 58 -11.58 -3.10 -7.20
CA GLY A 58 -10.48 -3.54 -8.05
C GLY A 58 -9.90 -2.45 -8.96
N THR A 59 -10.18 -1.18 -8.68
CA THR A 59 -9.85 -0.04 -9.55
C THR A 59 -8.62 0.73 -9.10
N VAL A 60 -8.21 0.59 -7.83
CA VAL A 60 -7.04 1.26 -7.25
C VAL A 60 -6.24 0.26 -6.44
N GLY A 61 -4.93 0.21 -6.69
CA GLY A 61 -3.95 -0.47 -5.88
C GLY A 61 -3.16 0.53 -5.04
N PHE A 62 -2.78 0.13 -3.83
CA PHE A 62 -1.82 0.81 -2.97
C PHE A 62 -0.53 -0.01 -2.91
N LEU A 63 0.63 0.64 -3.05
CA LEU A 63 1.94 0.03 -2.79
C LEU A 63 2.47 0.53 -1.45
N GLY A 64 2.40 -0.34 -0.45
CA GLY A 64 3.08 -0.16 0.82
C GLY A 64 4.58 -0.23 0.63
N ASN A 65 5.29 0.78 1.12
CA ASN A 65 6.72 0.97 0.88
C ASN A 65 7.42 1.55 2.10
N LEU A 66 8.75 1.59 2.07
CA LEU A 66 9.60 2.15 3.13
C LEU A 66 10.07 3.58 2.85
N SER A 67 9.58 4.21 1.79
CA SER A 67 9.98 5.55 1.33
C SER A 67 9.09 6.68 1.85
N GLN A 68 8.30 6.42 2.91
CA GLN A 68 7.46 7.45 3.53
C GLN A 68 6.55 8.17 2.50
N THR A 69 6.00 7.37 1.58
CA THR A 69 5.13 7.82 0.50
C THR A 69 3.88 6.96 0.44
N LEU A 70 2.71 7.59 0.42
CA LEU A 70 1.48 6.97 -0.05
C LEU A 70 1.56 6.91 -1.58
N LEU A 71 1.55 5.71 -2.17
CA LEU A 71 1.58 5.52 -3.63
C LEU A 71 0.38 4.68 -4.07
N PHE A 72 -0.38 5.21 -5.01
CA PHE A 72 -1.54 4.54 -5.59
C PHE A 72 -1.36 4.33 -7.10
N TYR A 73 -1.82 3.20 -7.61
CA TYR A 73 -1.66 2.81 -9.01
C TYR A 73 -2.94 2.14 -9.54
N ASP A 74 -3.11 2.15 -10.85
CA ASP A 74 -4.19 1.43 -11.54
C ASP A 74 -3.79 -0.05 -11.70
N PRO A 75 -4.52 -1.01 -11.11
CA PRO A 75 -4.19 -2.44 -11.21
C PRO A 75 -4.25 -3.01 -12.63
N ARG A 76 -4.93 -2.32 -13.57
CA ARG A 76 -5.06 -2.75 -14.97
C ARG A 76 -3.89 -2.33 -15.84
N SER A 77 -3.33 -1.15 -15.59
CA SER A 77 -2.26 -0.57 -16.40
C SER A 77 -0.93 -0.42 -15.66
N LEU A 78 -0.92 -0.68 -14.36
CA LEU A 78 0.19 -0.45 -13.41
C LEU A 78 0.72 0.98 -13.39
N ARG A 79 -0.01 1.92 -14.00
CA ARG A 79 0.33 3.34 -13.98
C ARG A 79 -0.01 3.93 -12.63
N GLU A 80 0.86 4.82 -12.17
CA GLU A 80 0.58 5.63 -11.00
C GLU A 80 -0.67 6.48 -11.21
N ILE A 81 -1.51 6.54 -10.19
CA ILE A 81 -2.69 7.41 -10.10
C ILE A 81 -2.31 8.68 -9.35
N THR A 82 -1.74 8.54 -8.15
CA THR A 82 -1.34 9.66 -7.31
C THR A 82 -0.35 9.20 -6.23
N ARG A 83 0.37 10.17 -5.65
CA ARG A 83 1.27 9.96 -4.52
C ARG A 83 1.32 11.16 -3.58
N ALA A 84 1.63 10.91 -2.31
CA ALA A 84 1.88 11.94 -1.31
C ALA A 84 2.92 11.49 -0.28
N SER A 85 3.78 12.40 0.17
CA SER A 85 4.73 12.08 1.25
C SER A 85 4.04 12.08 2.60
N THR A 86 4.33 11.07 3.42
CA THR A 86 3.79 10.96 4.79
C THR A 86 4.59 11.74 5.83
N LEU A 87 5.79 12.21 5.46
CA LEU A 87 6.66 13.03 6.32
C LEU A 87 6.00 14.34 6.77
N ARG A 88 4.96 14.79 6.06
CA ARG A 88 4.16 15.97 6.44
C ARG A 88 3.29 15.74 7.67
N PHE A 89 2.95 14.49 7.97
CA PHE A 89 2.06 14.11 9.06
C PHE A 89 2.83 13.53 10.24
N ALA A 90 3.80 12.64 9.97
CA ALA A 90 4.63 12.04 11.00
C ALA A 90 6.03 11.78 10.45
N ALA A 91 7.05 12.25 11.17
CA ALA A 91 8.44 11.91 10.89
C ALA A 91 8.79 10.58 11.59
N PRO A 92 9.31 9.57 10.86
CA PRO A 92 9.67 8.30 11.46
C PRO A 92 10.92 8.44 12.34
N GLN A 93 10.99 7.68 13.43
CA GLN A 93 12.20 7.58 14.26
C GLN A 93 13.24 6.63 13.65
N VAL A 94 12.77 5.65 12.88
CA VAL A 94 13.58 4.65 12.18
C VAL A 94 12.99 4.41 10.79
N THR A 95 13.83 4.10 9.80
CA THR A 95 13.40 3.93 8.39
C THR A 95 12.25 2.94 8.21
N TYR A 96 12.22 1.87 9.01
CA TYR A 96 11.19 0.84 8.93
C TYR A 96 9.82 1.26 9.49
N GLN A 97 9.73 2.39 10.17
CA GLN A 97 8.46 2.95 10.64
C GLN A 97 7.77 3.67 9.47
N SER A 98 7.23 2.89 8.52
CA SER A 98 6.55 3.40 7.33
C SER A 98 5.14 2.82 7.20
N GLN A 99 4.28 3.52 6.48
CA GLN A 99 2.97 3.02 6.04
C GLN A 99 3.14 1.92 4.99
N THR A 100 3.36 0.70 5.46
CA THR A 100 3.44 -0.46 4.58
C THR A 100 2.07 -1.07 4.29
N HIS A 101 1.01 -0.64 4.98
CA HIS A 101 -0.33 -1.19 4.82
C HIS A 101 -1.42 -0.12 4.91
N VAL A 102 -2.47 -0.29 4.11
CA VAL A 102 -3.75 0.41 4.26
C VAL A 102 -4.91 -0.57 4.50
N VAL A 103 -5.97 -0.07 5.11
CA VAL A 103 -7.30 -0.68 5.07
C VAL A 103 -8.26 0.22 4.32
N TRP A 104 -8.80 -0.30 3.22
CA TRP A 104 -9.89 0.35 2.50
C TRP A 104 -11.19 0.34 3.32
N LEU A 105 -11.75 1.53 3.53
CA LEU A 105 -13.07 1.72 4.12
C LEU A 105 -14.17 1.63 3.04
N ASP A 106 -13.85 2.14 1.85
CA ASP A 106 -14.59 2.00 0.60
C ASP A 106 -13.60 2.16 -0.58
N ASP A 107 -14.08 2.49 -1.78
CA ASP A 107 -13.25 2.60 -2.98
C ASP A 107 -12.27 3.79 -2.98
N VAL A 108 -12.50 4.80 -2.14
CA VAL A 108 -11.70 6.04 -2.14
C VAL A 108 -11.17 6.43 -0.75
N ARG A 109 -11.75 5.91 0.33
CA ARG A 109 -11.31 6.16 1.70
C ARG A 109 -10.55 4.98 2.28
N PHE A 110 -9.50 5.26 3.02
CA PHE A 110 -8.68 4.24 3.67
C PHE A 110 -8.11 4.73 4.99
N VAL A 111 -7.72 3.79 5.84
CA VAL A 111 -6.99 4.04 7.08
C VAL A 111 -5.58 3.46 6.98
N THR A 112 -4.61 4.18 7.51
CA THR A 112 -3.24 3.69 7.68
C THR A 112 -2.66 4.18 9.00
N ALA A 113 -1.53 3.60 9.40
CA ALA A 113 -0.78 4.02 10.58
C ALA A 113 0.42 4.85 10.13
N LEU A 114 0.58 6.02 10.76
CA LEU A 114 1.72 6.92 10.57
C LEU A 114 2.23 7.32 11.95
N GLY A 115 3.52 7.10 12.22
CA GLY A 115 4.08 7.36 13.54
C GLY A 115 3.41 6.49 14.61
N ASP A 116 2.74 7.13 15.56
CA ASP A 116 2.05 6.50 16.70
C ASP A 116 0.52 6.46 16.54
N ASP A 117 0.00 6.98 15.43
CA ASP A 117 -1.42 7.26 15.23
C ASP A 117 -2.01 6.59 13.98
N PHE A 118 -3.33 6.40 14.01
CA PHE A 118 -4.12 6.10 12.82
C PHE A 118 -4.61 7.37 12.15
N TYR A 119 -4.57 7.36 10.83
CA TYR A 119 -5.09 8.43 9.97
C TYR A 119 -6.08 7.85 8.97
N ALA A 120 -7.22 8.54 8.77
CA ALA A 120 -8.13 8.29 7.67
C ALA A 120 -7.88 9.28 6.54
N PHE A 121 -7.71 8.76 5.33
CA PHE A 121 -7.45 9.52 4.12
C PHE A 121 -8.56 9.32 3.09
N SER A 122 -8.65 10.26 2.15
CA SER A 122 -9.43 10.15 0.92
C SER A 122 -8.49 10.31 -0.27
N LEU A 123 -8.64 9.48 -1.31
CA LEU A 123 -7.88 9.63 -2.56
C LEU A 123 -8.10 10.98 -3.25
N GLY A 124 -9.24 11.63 -2.99
CA GLY A 124 -9.53 12.97 -3.52
C GLY A 124 -8.80 14.10 -2.78
N ASP A 125 -8.27 13.84 -1.58
CA ASP A 125 -7.55 14.81 -0.77
C ASP A 125 -6.59 14.10 0.18
N LEU A 126 -5.37 13.84 -0.29
CA LEU A 126 -4.31 13.21 0.51
C LEU A 126 -3.62 14.20 1.46
N GLU A 127 -3.88 15.49 1.35
CA GLU A 127 -3.18 16.52 2.13
C GLU A 127 -3.91 16.86 3.44
N HIS A 128 -5.20 16.54 3.54
CA HIS A 128 -6.02 16.82 4.72
C HIS A 128 -6.66 15.54 5.31
N PRO A 129 -5.87 14.58 5.82
CA PRO A 129 -6.42 13.43 6.50
C PRO A 129 -7.07 13.78 7.85
N GLU A 130 -7.94 12.89 8.30
CA GLU A 130 -8.47 12.90 9.66
C GLU A 130 -7.56 12.07 10.58
N LEU A 131 -7.07 12.68 11.66
CA LEU A 131 -6.37 11.98 12.74
C LEU A 131 -7.40 11.23 13.59
N LEU A 132 -7.34 9.89 13.60
CA LEU A 132 -8.24 9.04 14.38
C LEU A 132 -7.72 8.81 15.81
N GLY A 133 -6.43 9.07 16.04
CA GLY A 133 -5.77 8.96 17.34
C GLY A 133 -4.82 7.77 17.46
N PRO A 134 -4.29 7.55 18.68
CA PRO A 134 -3.15 6.67 18.88
C PRO A 134 -3.49 5.20 18.66
N HIS A 135 -2.59 4.47 18.02
CA HIS A 135 -2.73 3.02 17.80
C HIS A 135 -2.06 2.15 18.88
N GLY A 136 -1.14 2.73 19.66
CA GLY A 136 -0.59 2.11 20.88
C GLY A 136 0.29 0.87 20.69
N VAL A 137 0.99 0.75 19.55
CA VAL A 137 1.90 -0.37 19.27
C VAL A 137 3.29 0.16 18.91
N THR A 138 4.31 -0.69 19.02
CA THR A 138 5.73 -0.35 18.84
C THR A 138 6.11 -0.03 17.40
N LEU A 139 5.85 -0.95 16.47
CA LEU A 139 6.13 -0.77 15.05
C LEU A 139 4.91 -1.18 14.22
N PRO A 140 4.33 -0.24 13.46
CA PRO A 140 3.28 -0.54 12.48
C PRO A 140 3.74 -1.63 11.52
N HIS A 141 3.03 -2.75 11.47
CA HIS A 141 3.30 -3.77 10.45
C HIS A 141 2.09 -4.00 9.56
N ALA A 142 1.01 -4.59 10.08
CA ALA A 142 -0.11 -5.01 9.23
C ALA A 142 -1.45 -4.61 9.83
N VAL A 143 -2.33 -4.04 8.99
CA VAL A 143 -3.70 -3.69 9.36
C VAL A 143 -4.71 -4.40 8.43
N LYS A 144 -5.77 -4.96 9.00
CA LYS A 144 -6.84 -5.67 8.27
C LYS A 144 -8.21 -5.28 8.82
N ARG A 145 -9.22 -5.26 7.95
CA ARG A 145 -10.62 -5.03 8.34
C ARG A 145 -11.32 -6.36 8.64
N SER A 146 -12.15 -6.39 9.66
CA SER A 146 -13.05 -7.53 9.87
C SER A 146 -14.07 -7.65 8.72
N PRO A 147 -14.57 -8.87 8.42
CA PRO A 147 -15.60 -9.07 7.39
C PRO A 147 -16.86 -8.23 7.63
N SER A 148 -17.21 -7.97 8.89
CA SER A 148 -18.35 -7.10 9.25
C SER A 148 -18.11 -5.61 8.96
N GLY A 149 -16.88 -5.22 8.67
CA GLY A 149 -16.48 -3.83 8.47
C GLY A 149 -16.34 -3.00 9.75
N ARG A 150 -16.72 -3.54 10.92
CA ARG A 150 -16.81 -2.82 12.20
C ARG A 150 -15.51 -2.71 13.00
N TYR A 151 -14.51 -3.51 12.66
CA TYR A 151 -13.28 -3.63 13.45
C TYR A 151 -12.05 -3.61 12.54
N LEU A 152 -10.98 -3.03 13.06
CA LEU A 152 -9.63 -3.14 12.50
C LEU A 152 -8.81 -4.07 13.40
N PHE A 153 -8.12 -5.02 12.79
CA PHE A 153 -7.11 -5.84 13.43
C PHE A 153 -5.75 -5.31 13.03
N TYR A 154 -4.91 -5.05 14.02
CA TYR A 154 -3.63 -4.40 13.82
C TYR A 154 -2.52 -5.21 14.50
N GLY A 155 -1.50 -5.56 13.72
CA GLY A 155 -0.34 -6.33 14.17
C GLY A 155 0.91 -5.45 14.18
N ALA A 156 1.73 -5.67 15.19
CA ALA A 156 3.02 -5.02 15.37
C ALA A 156 4.16 -6.04 15.27
N MET A 157 5.37 -5.53 14.97
CA MET A 157 6.62 -6.27 15.09
C MET A 157 7.44 -5.79 16.28
#